data_AF-A0A7S9Q5W5-F1
#
_entry.id   AF-A0A7S9Q5W5-F1
#
_cell.length_a   1.000
_cell.length_b   1.000
_cell.length_c   1.000
_cell.angle_alpha   90.00
_cell.angle_beta   90.00
_cell.angle_gamma   90.00
#
_symmetry.space_group_name_H-M   'P 1'
#
loop_
_entity.id
_entity.type
_entity.pdbx_description
1 polymer ?
#
loop_
_entity_poly.entity_id
_entity_poly.type
_entity_poly.pdbx_seq_one_letter_code
_entity_poly.pdbx_strand_id
1 'polypeptide(L)'
;MKSDQYIADQCDVSVPSVRAYRKARGIDRKPTAAELAELCPIAPPARPYQAALGLVPDLEIATAWGLDVGEVEQVRMDLGLPAARPLPGKPAPVAIEDFHGPGLGYESLLGTISAAKISREVGVPVAVIEDRRQFLGIEPYQRVSSAERFVHLFGVIPNNLLSKLAGVSGARIRMLRKARGN
;
A
#
# COMPACT_ATOMS: atom_id res chain seq x y z
N MET A 1 -0.80 -30.19 -12.41
CA MET A 1 -0.11 -31.49 -12.31
C MET A 1 -0.34 -32.09 -10.93
N LYS A 2 -0.76 -33.36 -10.85
CA LYS A 2 -1.04 -34.07 -9.57
C LYS A 2 0.28 -34.43 -8.85
N SER A 3 0.27 -34.48 -7.51
CA SER A 3 1.46 -34.82 -6.71
C SER A 3 1.85 -36.29 -6.88
N ASP A 4 3.12 -36.63 -6.63
CA ASP A 4 3.58 -38.03 -6.66
C ASP A 4 2.80 -38.90 -5.66
N GLN A 5 2.53 -38.34 -4.46
CA GLN A 5 1.75 -39.01 -3.41
C GLN A 5 0.33 -39.33 -3.88
N TYR A 6 -0.35 -38.35 -4.48
CA TYR A 6 -1.71 -38.56 -4.99
C TYR A 6 -1.75 -39.66 -6.06
N ILE A 7 -0.73 -39.76 -6.92
CA ILE A 7 -0.67 -40.81 -7.95
C ILE A 7 -0.33 -42.17 -7.33
N ALA A 8 0.57 -42.19 -6.36
CA ALA A 8 0.90 -43.39 -5.59
C ALA A 8 -0.34 -43.99 -4.93
N ASP A 9 -1.12 -43.15 -4.24
CA ASP A 9 -2.34 -43.57 -3.53
C ASP A 9 -3.46 -44.05 -4.50
N GLN A 10 -3.53 -43.47 -5.71
CA GLN A 10 -4.54 -43.84 -6.71
C GLN A 10 -4.18 -45.10 -7.52
N CYS A 11 -2.89 -45.36 -7.68
CA CYS A 11 -2.39 -46.48 -8.47
C CYS A 11 -1.88 -47.65 -7.60
N ASP A 12 -1.98 -47.54 -6.27
CA ASP A 12 -1.45 -48.49 -5.29
C ASP A 12 0.03 -48.85 -5.52
N VAL A 13 0.84 -47.83 -5.79
CA VAL A 13 2.28 -47.96 -6.06
C VAL A 13 3.08 -47.08 -5.12
N SER A 14 4.35 -47.42 -4.91
CA SER A 14 5.23 -46.62 -4.08
C SER A 14 5.56 -45.26 -4.72
N VAL A 15 5.70 -44.21 -3.91
CA VAL A 15 6.15 -42.87 -4.36
C VAL A 15 7.49 -42.93 -5.13
N PRO A 16 8.51 -43.73 -4.71
CA PRO A 16 9.72 -43.94 -5.50
C PRO A 16 9.46 -44.49 -6.91
N SER A 17 8.52 -45.43 -7.07
CA SER A 17 8.16 -45.98 -8.39
C SER A 17 7.55 -44.92 -9.31
N VAL A 18 6.68 -44.06 -8.78
CA VAL A 18 6.10 -42.93 -9.54
C VAL A 18 7.19 -41.95 -9.97
N ARG A 19 8.14 -41.63 -9.09
CA ARG A 19 9.29 -40.76 -9.40
C ARG A 19 10.19 -41.34 -10.48
N ALA A 20 10.51 -42.64 -10.38
CA ALA A 20 11.32 -43.35 -11.37
C ALA A 20 10.63 -43.36 -12.74
N TYR A 21 9.33 -43.63 -12.78
CA TYR A 21 8.53 -43.60 -14.00
C TYR A 21 8.50 -42.20 -14.63
N ARG A 22 8.25 -41.16 -13.84
CA ARG A 22 8.27 -39.76 -14.29
C ARG A 22 9.62 -39.38 -14.89
N LYS A 23 10.72 -39.71 -14.20
CA LYS A 23 12.09 -39.48 -14.68
C LYS A 23 12.35 -40.22 -16.00
N ALA A 24 11.97 -41.50 -16.10
CA ALA A 24 12.16 -42.30 -17.31
C ALA A 24 11.35 -41.78 -18.52
N ARG A 25 10.22 -41.11 -18.26
CA ARG A 25 9.35 -40.51 -19.28
C ARG A 25 9.63 -39.03 -19.54
N GLY A 26 10.63 -38.44 -18.88
CA GLY A 26 10.92 -37.00 -19.00
C GLY A 26 9.78 -36.10 -18.50
N ILE A 27 8.93 -36.62 -17.61
CA ILE A 27 7.85 -35.86 -16.99
C ILE A 27 8.42 -35.22 -15.73
N ASP A 28 8.70 -33.93 -15.79
CA ASP A 28 9.24 -33.22 -14.64
C ASP A 28 8.28 -33.28 -13.45
N ARG A 29 8.83 -33.40 -12.24
CA ARG A 29 8.03 -33.25 -11.02
C ARG A 29 7.64 -31.80 -10.83
N LYS A 30 6.55 -31.57 -10.08
CA LYS A 30 6.21 -30.21 -9.67
C LYS A 30 7.36 -29.69 -8.79
N PRO A 31 7.98 -28.55 -9.11
CA PRO A 31 9.04 -28.02 -8.27
C PRO A 31 8.50 -27.68 -6.89
N THR A 32 9.32 -27.87 -5.87
CA THR A 32 8.97 -27.53 -4.48
C THR A 32 8.88 -26.02 -4.31
N ALA A 33 8.25 -25.57 -3.22
CA ALA A 33 8.19 -24.13 -2.91
C ALA A 33 9.58 -23.50 -2.75
N ALA A 34 10.57 -24.26 -2.27
CA ALA A 34 11.97 -23.83 -2.14
C ALA A 34 12.64 -23.68 -3.51
N GLU A 35 12.50 -24.67 -4.39
CA GLU A 35 13.05 -24.60 -5.76
C GLU A 35 12.38 -23.50 -6.59
N LEU A 36 11.06 -23.30 -6.42
CA LEU A 36 10.37 -22.17 -7.01
C LEU A 36 10.84 -20.82 -6.44
N ALA A 37 11.35 -20.79 -5.21
CA ALA A 37 11.94 -19.58 -4.62
C ALA A 37 13.37 -19.33 -5.14
N GLU A 38 14.15 -20.38 -5.41
CA GLU A 38 15.48 -20.29 -6.03
C GLU A 38 15.41 -19.92 -7.52
N LEU A 39 14.35 -20.33 -8.22
CA LEU A 39 14.07 -19.94 -9.61
C LEU A 39 13.51 -18.50 -9.74
N CYS A 40 13.10 -17.89 -8.63
CA CYS A 40 12.74 -16.48 -8.63
C CYS A 40 14.04 -15.65 -8.64
N PRO A 41 14.26 -14.77 -9.65
CA PRO A 41 15.40 -13.85 -9.65
C PRO A 41 15.34 -12.82 -8.50
N ILE A 42 14.25 -12.82 -7.74
CA ILE A 42 13.98 -11.95 -6.61
C ILE A 42 14.26 -12.74 -5.33
N ALA A 43 15.50 -12.65 -4.83
CA ALA A 43 15.87 -13.22 -3.55
C ALA A 43 14.96 -12.64 -2.42
N PRO A 44 14.65 -13.42 -1.37
CA PRO A 44 14.05 -12.85 -0.15
C PRO A 44 15.07 -11.89 0.46
N PRO A 45 14.89 -10.56 0.33
CA PRO A 45 13.80 -9.81 0.95
C PRO A 45 12.75 -9.19 0.00
N ALA A 46 12.90 -9.28 -1.32
CA ALA A 46 12.14 -8.43 -2.26
C ALA A 46 10.78 -8.98 -2.73
N ARG A 47 10.55 -10.29 -2.55
CA ARG A 47 9.30 -10.96 -2.92
C ARG A 47 8.02 -10.30 -2.40
N PRO A 48 7.95 -9.74 -1.17
CA PRO A 48 6.74 -9.10 -0.64
C PRO A 48 6.35 -7.81 -1.36
N TYR A 49 7.30 -7.11 -2.00
CA TYR A 49 7.08 -5.82 -2.65
C TYR A 49 7.44 -5.80 -4.14
N GLN A 50 7.76 -6.95 -4.73
CA GLN A 50 8.13 -7.07 -6.14
C GLN A 50 7.15 -6.37 -7.11
N ALA A 51 5.85 -6.45 -6.84
CA ALA A 51 4.82 -5.86 -7.70
C ALA A 51 4.76 -4.34 -7.60
N ALA A 52 5.42 -3.72 -6.62
CA ALA A 52 5.52 -2.27 -6.47
C ALA A 52 6.79 -1.69 -7.13
N LEU A 53 7.80 -2.51 -7.42
CA LEU A 53 9.06 -2.06 -8.03
C LEU A 53 8.79 -1.43 -9.40
N GLY A 54 9.37 -0.25 -9.63
CA GLY A 54 9.16 0.55 -10.85
C GLY A 54 7.79 1.22 -10.98
N LEU A 55 6.83 0.91 -10.10
CA LEU A 55 5.53 1.58 -10.02
C LEU A 55 5.44 2.57 -8.85
N VAL A 56 6.17 2.28 -7.78
CA VAL A 56 6.21 3.06 -6.54
C VAL A 56 7.66 3.48 -6.29
N PRO A 57 7.92 4.72 -5.84
CA PRO A 57 9.27 5.16 -5.50
C PRO A 57 9.93 4.25 -4.46
N ASP A 58 11.23 3.98 -4.64
CA ASP A 58 12.01 3.06 -3.81
C ASP A 58 11.96 3.46 -2.32
N LEU A 59 11.97 4.77 -2.02
CA LEU A 59 11.83 5.30 -0.66
C LEU A 59 10.54 4.85 0.03
N GLU A 60 9.42 4.80 -0.69
CA GLU A 60 8.11 4.46 -0.14
C GLU A 60 8.01 2.96 0.15
N ILE A 61 8.66 2.15 -0.70
CA ILE A 61 8.83 0.72 -0.48
C ILE A 61 9.76 0.49 0.72
N ALA A 62 10.92 1.13 0.75
CA ALA A 62 11.86 1.02 1.86
C ALA A 62 11.19 1.38 3.21
N THR A 63 10.45 2.50 3.24
CA THR A 63 9.71 2.94 4.44
C THR A 63 8.63 1.95 4.85
N ALA A 64 7.83 1.44 3.90
CA ALA A 64 6.72 0.56 4.23
C ALA A 64 7.18 -0.84 4.69
N TRP A 65 8.37 -1.29 4.27
CA TRP A 65 8.95 -2.58 4.66
C TRP A 65 10.08 -2.51 5.68
N GLY A 66 10.51 -1.32 6.09
CA GLY A 66 11.59 -1.12 7.06
C GLY A 66 12.95 -1.55 6.53
N LEU A 67 13.23 -1.24 5.26
CA LEU A 67 14.46 -1.59 4.55
C LEU A 67 15.30 -0.35 4.25
N ASP A 68 16.55 -0.57 3.84
CA ASP A 68 17.36 0.50 3.28
C ASP A 68 16.91 0.85 1.86
N VAL A 69 16.99 2.14 1.51
CA VAL A 69 16.55 2.62 0.18
C VAL A 69 17.47 2.09 -0.93
N GLY A 70 18.78 2.03 -0.66
CA GLY A 70 19.78 1.53 -1.60
C GLY A 70 19.60 0.05 -1.91
N GLU A 71 19.16 -0.75 -0.94
CA GLU A 71 18.82 -2.17 -1.16
C GLU A 71 17.66 -2.32 -2.16
N VAL A 72 16.59 -1.52 -1.99
CA VAL A 72 15.43 -1.55 -2.90
C VAL A 72 15.80 -1.05 -4.29
N GLU A 73 16.61 0.01 -4.37
CA GLU A 73 17.14 0.54 -5.62
C GLU A 73 18.00 -0.49 -6.36
N GLN A 74 18.91 -1.17 -5.66
CA GLN A 74 19.76 -2.20 -6.26
C GLN A 74 18.91 -3.35 -6.81
N VAL A 75 17.95 -3.85 -6.04
CA VAL A 75 17.02 -4.90 -6.51
C VAL A 75 16.24 -4.44 -7.75
N ARG A 76 15.76 -3.19 -7.77
CA ARG A 76 15.07 -2.63 -8.93
C ARG A 76 15.99 -2.61 -10.16
N MET A 77 17.24 -2.19 -9.98
CA MET A 77 18.25 -2.11 -11.04
C MET A 77 18.67 -3.49 -11.56
N ASP A 78 18.85 -4.47 -10.68
CA ASP A 78 19.19 -5.86 -11.04
C ASP A 78 18.09 -6.50 -11.89
N LEU A 79 16.83 -6.08 -11.68
CA LEU A 79 15.67 -6.48 -12.48
C LEU A 79 15.49 -5.63 -13.76
N GLY A 80 16.36 -4.65 -14.00
CA GLY A 80 16.29 -3.75 -15.17
C GLY A 80 15.07 -2.83 -15.18
N LEU A 81 14.49 -2.54 -14.01
CA LEU A 81 13.27 -1.73 -13.90
C LEU A 81 13.60 -0.23 -13.78
N PRO A 82 12.87 0.65 -14.51
CA PRO A 82 13.06 2.08 -14.40
C PRO A 82 12.58 2.61 -13.04
N ALA A 83 13.14 3.74 -12.60
CA ALA A 83 12.65 4.44 -11.42
C ALA A 83 11.19 4.89 -11.60
N ALA A 84 10.38 4.70 -10.56
CA ALA A 84 8.99 5.14 -10.58
C ALA A 84 8.86 6.66 -10.60
N ARG A 85 7.75 7.16 -11.14
CA ARG A 85 7.43 8.59 -11.05
C ARG A 85 7.20 8.98 -9.58
N PRO A 86 7.58 10.21 -9.17
CA PRO A 86 7.26 10.71 -7.84
C PRO A 86 5.75 10.63 -7.56
N LEU A 87 5.40 10.17 -6.37
CA LEU A 87 4.01 10.20 -5.91
C LEU A 87 3.56 11.64 -5.67
N PRO A 88 2.27 11.96 -5.88
CA PRO A 88 1.75 13.27 -5.51
C PRO A 88 2.04 13.53 -4.04
N GLY A 89 2.49 14.76 -3.74
CA GLY A 89 2.82 15.16 -2.37
C GLY A 89 1.62 14.95 -1.44
N LYS A 90 1.91 14.63 -0.17
CA LYS A 90 0.85 14.71 0.85
C LYS A 90 0.39 16.17 0.90
N PRO A 91 -0.92 16.47 0.82
CA PRO A 91 -1.40 17.84 0.94
C PRO A 91 -0.92 18.38 2.29
N ALA A 92 -0.07 19.39 2.24
CA ALA A 92 0.33 20.10 3.44
C ALA A 92 -0.89 20.87 3.96
N PRO A 93 -1.16 20.86 5.27
CA PRO A 93 -2.13 21.78 5.83
C PRO A 93 -1.67 23.21 5.51
N VAL A 94 -2.61 24.07 5.12
CA VAL A 94 -2.33 25.51 5.01
C VAL A 94 -2.00 26.00 6.43
N ALA A 95 -0.78 26.49 6.63
CA ALA A 95 -0.38 27.09 7.90
C ALA A 95 -1.00 28.49 7.99
N ILE A 96 -1.93 28.65 8.91
CA ILE A 96 -2.61 29.92 9.20
C ILE A 96 -2.25 30.29 10.64
N GLU A 97 -1.79 31.53 10.82
CA GLU A 97 -1.46 32.04 12.14
C GLU A 97 -2.74 32.36 12.94
N ASP A 98 -2.68 32.13 14.25
CA ASP A 98 -3.76 32.50 15.15
C ASP A 98 -3.78 34.02 15.37
N PHE A 99 -4.96 34.62 15.25
CA PHE A 99 -5.14 36.04 15.57
C PHE A 99 -5.68 36.18 16.98
N HIS A 100 -4.85 36.65 17.91
CA HIS A 100 -5.24 36.81 19.30
C HIS A 100 -6.07 38.09 19.51
N GLY A 101 -7.35 37.94 19.88
CA GLY A 101 -8.26 39.04 20.20
C GLY A 101 -9.49 38.58 20.99
N PRO A 102 -10.45 39.47 21.33
CA PRO A 102 -11.59 39.17 22.21
C PRO A 102 -12.52 38.04 21.72
N GLY A 103 -12.35 37.56 20.49
CA GLY A 103 -13.16 36.49 19.91
C GLY A 103 -12.41 35.37 19.21
N LEU A 104 -11.07 35.41 19.06
CA LEU A 104 -10.32 34.47 18.22
C LEU A 104 -8.87 34.22 18.66
N GLY A 105 -8.31 33.11 18.15
CA GLY A 105 -7.04 32.49 18.53
C GLY A 105 -6.99 30.99 18.17
N TYR A 106 -7.74 30.56 17.15
CA TYR A 106 -7.86 29.15 16.75
C TYR A 106 -7.88 28.96 15.22
N GLU A 107 -7.55 30.01 14.47
CA GLU A 107 -7.50 30.01 13.01
C GLU A 107 -6.60 28.91 12.44
N SER A 108 -5.51 28.58 13.12
CA SER A 108 -4.62 27.45 12.82
C SER A 108 -5.35 26.10 12.77
N LEU A 109 -6.51 25.98 13.42
CA LEU A 109 -7.33 24.77 13.45
C LEU A 109 -8.30 24.66 12.27
N LEU A 110 -8.63 25.78 11.61
CA LEU A 110 -9.72 25.84 10.64
C LEU A 110 -9.49 24.93 9.42
N GLY A 111 -8.25 24.74 8.99
CA GLY A 111 -7.90 23.84 7.88
C GLY A 111 -7.41 22.44 8.29
N THR A 112 -7.19 22.19 9.59
CA THR A 112 -6.47 21.00 10.07
C THR A 112 -7.37 19.95 10.71
N ILE A 113 -8.50 20.37 11.31
CA ILE A 113 -9.46 19.49 11.98
C ILE A 113 -10.91 19.88 11.67
N SER A 114 -11.86 19.00 11.98
CA SER A 114 -13.29 19.27 11.71
C SER A 114 -13.85 20.36 12.62
N ALA A 115 -14.83 21.14 12.12
CA ALA A 115 -15.46 22.21 12.90
C ALA A 115 -16.12 21.67 14.18
N ALA A 116 -16.72 20.48 14.12
CA ALA A 116 -17.26 19.82 15.31
C ALA A 116 -16.19 19.51 16.37
N LYS A 117 -14.94 19.24 15.97
CA LYS A 117 -13.83 19.04 16.91
C LYS A 117 -13.37 20.39 17.49
N ILE A 118 -13.17 21.40 16.64
CA ILE A 118 -12.82 22.77 17.07
C ILE A 118 -13.85 23.29 18.08
N SER A 119 -15.15 23.12 17.79
CA SER A 119 -16.24 23.55 18.67
C SER A 119 -16.16 22.94 20.06
N ARG A 120 -15.80 21.66 20.16
CA ARG A 120 -15.64 20.97 21.45
C ARG A 120 -14.37 21.38 22.20
N GLU A 121 -13.30 21.73 21.49
CA GLU A 121 -12.02 22.11 22.09
C GLU A 121 -11.99 23.58 22.52
N VAL A 122 -12.60 24.48 21.74
CA VAL A 122 -12.54 25.93 21.93
C VAL A 122 -13.82 26.49 22.56
N GLY A 123 -14.95 25.77 22.48
CA GLY A 123 -16.24 26.21 23.02
C GLY A 123 -17.02 27.16 22.10
N VAL A 124 -16.62 27.28 20.83
CA VAL A 124 -17.28 28.13 19.82
C VAL A 124 -18.33 27.32 19.05
N PRO A 125 -19.52 27.87 18.76
CA PRO A 125 -20.52 27.18 17.94
C PRO A 125 -20.01 26.84 16.53
N VAL A 126 -20.40 25.67 16.01
CA VAL A 126 -19.99 25.20 14.67
C VAL A 126 -20.31 26.22 13.56
N ALA A 127 -21.48 26.89 13.64
CA ALA A 127 -21.86 27.91 12.66
C ALA A 127 -20.84 29.06 12.59
N VAL A 128 -20.37 29.56 13.74
CA VAL A 128 -19.37 30.64 13.80
C VAL A 128 -18.04 30.20 13.19
N ILE A 129 -17.68 28.93 13.37
CA ILE A 129 -16.45 28.36 12.79
C ILE A 129 -16.55 28.26 11.27
N GLU A 130 -17.68 27.80 10.73
CA GLU A 130 -17.89 27.72 9.28
C GLU A 130 -18.01 29.11 8.63
N ASP A 131 -18.70 30.06 9.27
CA ASP A 131 -18.74 31.46 8.83
C ASP A 131 -17.32 32.06 8.79
N ARG A 132 -16.50 31.76 9.81
CA ARG A 132 -15.11 32.21 9.86
C ARG A 132 -14.26 31.57 8.77
N ARG A 133 -14.44 30.28 8.47
CA ARG A 133 -13.79 29.63 7.32
C ARG A 133 -14.16 30.29 6.01
N GLN A 134 -15.45 30.52 5.79
CA GLN A 134 -15.94 31.17 4.58
C GLN A 134 -15.37 32.58 4.44
N PHE A 135 -15.36 33.35 5.52
CA PHE A 135 -14.76 34.69 5.56
C PHE A 135 -13.27 34.69 5.19
N LEU A 136 -12.52 33.70 5.67
CA LEU A 136 -11.09 33.55 5.39
C LEU A 136 -10.78 32.80 4.08
N GLY A 137 -11.80 32.33 3.35
CA GLY A 137 -11.61 31.52 2.13
C GLY A 137 -10.94 30.18 2.39
N ILE A 138 -11.10 29.62 3.60
CA ILE A 138 -10.52 28.32 3.99
C ILE A 138 -11.50 27.23 3.63
N GLU A 139 -11.06 26.30 2.78
CA GLU A 139 -11.85 25.11 2.47
C GLU A 139 -12.11 24.26 3.73
N PRO A 140 -13.34 23.73 3.92
CA PRO A 140 -13.65 22.88 5.06
C PRO A 140 -12.69 21.68 5.14
N TYR A 141 -12.32 21.31 6.37
CA TYR A 141 -11.46 20.15 6.59
C TYR A 141 -12.05 18.88 5.95
N GLN A 142 -11.33 18.33 4.98
CA GLN A 142 -11.67 17.06 4.33
C GLN A 142 -10.78 15.95 4.84
N ARG A 143 -11.40 14.93 5.45
CA ARG A 143 -10.68 13.72 5.88
C ARG A 143 -10.39 12.83 4.68
N VAL A 144 -9.28 13.08 3.99
CA VAL A 144 -8.78 12.22 2.91
C VAL A 144 -8.04 11.00 3.48
N SER A 145 -8.22 9.85 2.86
CA SER A 145 -7.47 8.64 3.23
C SER A 145 -6.03 8.78 2.74
N SER A 146 -5.02 8.33 3.50
CA SER A 146 -3.64 8.26 2.99
C SER A 146 -3.51 7.40 1.71
N ALA A 147 -4.39 6.39 1.57
CA ALA A 147 -4.54 5.58 0.36
C ALA A 147 -4.91 6.37 -0.90
N GLU A 148 -5.42 7.60 -0.77
CA GLU A 148 -5.76 8.47 -1.90
C GLU A 148 -4.53 8.74 -2.79
N ARG A 149 -3.35 8.85 -2.17
CA ARG A 149 -2.08 9.04 -2.88
C ARG A 149 -1.73 7.90 -3.83
N PHE A 150 -2.27 6.71 -3.58
CA PHE A 150 -1.98 5.48 -4.32
C PHE A 150 -3.15 5.02 -5.20
N VAL A 151 -4.13 5.89 -5.45
CA VAL A 151 -5.33 5.56 -6.25
C VAL A 151 -4.99 5.00 -7.62
N HIS A 152 -3.97 5.54 -8.28
CA HIS A 152 -3.52 5.10 -9.60
C HIS A 152 -2.98 3.65 -9.61
N LEU A 153 -2.71 3.07 -8.44
CA LEU A 153 -2.25 1.69 -8.28
C LEU A 153 -3.39 0.72 -7.92
N PHE A 154 -4.62 1.22 -7.74
CA PHE A 154 -5.76 0.36 -7.41
C PHE A 154 -6.07 -0.56 -8.57
N GLY A 155 -5.98 -1.87 -8.34
CA GLY A 155 -6.15 -2.89 -9.39
C GLY A 155 -4.87 -3.20 -10.16
N VAL A 156 -3.85 -2.36 -10.08
CA VAL A 156 -2.51 -2.62 -10.63
C VAL A 156 -1.70 -3.51 -9.69
N ILE A 157 -1.69 -3.17 -8.39
CA ILE A 157 -1.00 -3.96 -7.36
C ILE A 157 -2.00 -4.58 -6.37
N PRO A 158 -1.64 -5.70 -5.72
CA PRO A 158 -2.48 -6.35 -4.71
C PRO A 158 -2.88 -5.43 -3.54
N ASN A 159 -4.07 -5.67 -2.97
CA ASN A 159 -4.62 -4.83 -1.89
C ASN A 159 -3.78 -4.88 -0.60
N ASN A 160 -3.12 -6.00 -0.31
CA ASN A 160 -2.23 -6.13 0.85
C ASN A 160 -0.98 -5.22 0.71
N LEU A 161 -0.44 -5.12 -0.51
CA LEU A 161 0.64 -4.20 -0.84
C LEU A 161 0.20 -2.74 -0.66
N LEU A 162 -0.94 -2.36 -1.23
CA LEU A 162 -1.53 -1.03 -1.06
C LEU A 162 -1.79 -0.70 0.41
N SER A 163 -2.30 -1.65 1.18
CA SER A 163 -2.59 -1.43 2.60
C SER A 163 -1.33 -1.10 3.39
N LYS A 164 -0.21 -1.77 3.08
CA LYS A 164 1.07 -1.56 3.74
C LYS A 164 1.70 -0.23 3.32
N LEU A 165 1.71 0.07 2.02
CA LEU A 165 2.18 1.35 1.47
C LEU A 165 1.40 2.55 2.02
N ALA A 166 0.09 2.44 2.10
CA ALA A 166 -0.77 3.53 2.57
C ALA A 166 -0.89 3.61 4.09
N GLY A 167 -0.42 2.61 4.84
CA GLY A 167 -0.61 2.53 6.29
C GLY A 167 -2.08 2.45 6.71
N VAL A 168 -2.93 1.80 5.91
CA VAL A 168 -4.36 1.61 6.20
C VAL A 168 -4.73 0.14 6.15
N SER A 169 -5.88 -0.25 6.68
CA SER A 169 -6.32 -1.65 6.62
C SER A 169 -6.65 -2.10 5.20
N GLY A 170 -6.42 -3.38 4.89
CA GLY A 170 -6.84 -3.96 3.61
C GLY A 170 -8.36 -3.89 3.38
N ALA A 171 -9.16 -3.90 4.45
CA ALA A 171 -10.60 -3.65 4.37
C ALA A 171 -10.91 -2.23 3.87
N ARG A 172 -10.17 -1.21 4.33
CA ARG A 172 -10.30 0.17 3.86
C ARG A 172 -9.98 0.29 2.37
N ILE A 173 -8.90 -0.38 1.90
CA ILE A 173 -8.56 -0.41 0.46
C ILE A 173 -9.71 -1.01 -0.36
N ARG A 174 -10.25 -2.17 0.06
CA ARG A 174 -11.41 -2.79 -0.62
C ARG A 174 -12.62 -1.86 -0.69
N MET A 175 -12.92 -1.18 0.41
CA MET A 175 -14.02 -0.22 0.47
C MET A 175 -13.82 0.94 -0.50
N LEU A 176 -12.63 1.54 -0.51
CA LEU A 176 -12.28 2.65 -1.41
C LEU A 176 -12.29 2.22 -2.88
N ARG A 177 -11.87 0.99 -3.17
CA ARG A 177 -11.88 0.42 -4.51
C ARG A 177 -13.31 0.21 -5.03
N LYS A 178 -14.18 -0.39 -4.20
CA LYS A 178 -15.61 -0.55 -4.50
C LYS A 178 -16.31 0.79 -4.75
N ALA A 179 -16.01 1.81 -3.95
CA ALA A 179 -16.59 3.15 -4.11
C ALA A 179 -16.22 3.81 -5.45
N ARG A 180 -15.16 3.34 -6.12
CA ARG A 180 -14.66 3.86 -7.40
C ARG A 180 -15.01 2.99 -8.60
N GLY A 181 -15.69 1.86 -8.39
CA GLY A 181 -16.03 0.92 -9.47
C GLY A 181 -14.88 0.04 -9.96
N ASN A 182 -13.79 -0.07 -9.19
CA ASN A 182 -12.60 -0.89 -9.52
C ASN A 182 -12.57 -2.25 -8.81
#